data_AF-A0A1V3P0N1-F1
#
_entry.id   AF-A0A1V3P0N1-F1
#
_cell.length_a   1.000
_cell.length_b   1.000
_cell.length_c   1.000
_cell.angle_alpha   90.00
_cell.angle_beta   90.00
_cell.angle_gamma   90.00
#
_symmetry.space_group_name_H-M   'P 1'
#
loop_
_entity.id
_entity.type
_entity.pdbx_description
1 polymer ?
#
loop_
_entity_poly.entity_id
_entity_poly.type
_entity_poly.pdbx_seq_one_letter_code
_entity_poly.pdbx_strand_id
1 'polypeptide(L)'
;MKITTPAGGNYLIKLVKEGTKRVVMSAYIAGGDTQELKVPLGTYTIYYAEGEVWCGEKAAFGRDNTHLERLVGSFQFTRDAEGYNGFVIELTQRVNGNLNSEEVSETDFSELVPDEPSNVHR
;
A
#
# COMPACT_ATOMS: atom_id res chain seq x y z
N MET A 1 -10.80 -0.06 3.89
CA MET A 1 -10.04 1.11 3.39
C MET A 1 -10.53 1.43 2.00
N LYS A 2 -10.77 2.70 1.69
CA LYS A 2 -11.00 3.16 0.32
C LYS A 2 -9.77 3.92 -0.14
N ILE A 3 -9.24 3.61 -1.32
CA ILE A 3 -8.05 4.26 -1.86
C ILE A 3 -8.30 4.70 -3.29
N THR A 4 -7.93 5.93 -3.60
CA THR A 4 -8.07 6.54 -4.92
C THR A 4 -6.69 6.98 -5.41
N THR A 5 -6.34 6.57 -6.63
CA THR A 5 -5.06 6.88 -7.28
C THR A 5 -5.26 7.98 -8.33
N PRO A 6 -4.28 8.88 -8.54
CA PRO A 6 -4.32 9.78 -9.69
C PRO A 6 -4.10 8.98 -10.99
N ALA A 7 -4.51 9.57 -12.12
CA ALA A 7 -4.26 9.00 -13.45
C ALA A 7 -2.79 9.18 -13.87
N GLY A 8 -2.31 8.33 -14.77
CA GLY A 8 -0.92 8.36 -15.27
C GLY A 8 -0.23 7.03 -14.98
N GLY A 9 0.27 6.86 -13.76
CA GLY A 9 0.93 5.63 -13.29
C GLY A 9 -0.03 4.61 -12.66
N ASN A 10 0.37 3.36 -12.64
CA ASN A 10 -0.25 2.30 -11.87
C ASN A 10 0.39 2.22 -10.48
N TYR A 11 -0.33 1.63 -9.53
CA TYR A 11 0.07 1.60 -8.13
C TYR A 11 0.11 0.18 -7.59
N LEU A 12 1.14 -0.14 -6.81
CA LEU A 12 1.17 -1.30 -5.93
C LEU A 12 1.15 -0.80 -4.49
N ILE A 13 0.07 -1.08 -3.77
CA ILE A 13 -0.09 -0.75 -2.36
C ILE A 13 0.28 -1.98 -1.53
N LYS A 14 1.07 -1.79 -0.46
CA LYS A 14 1.40 -2.82 0.52
C LYS A 14 1.05 -2.34 1.92
N LEU A 15 0.25 -3.13 2.63
CA LEU A 15 -0.06 -2.91 4.04
C LEU A 15 0.85 -3.79 4.88
N VAL A 16 1.70 -3.14 5.67
CA VAL A 16 2.69 -3.79 6.52
C VAL A 16 2.26 -3.63 7.96
N LYS A 17 2.25 -4.72 8.74
CA LYS A 17 1.97 -4.62 10.18
C LYS A 17 2.99 -3.70 10.84
N GLU A 18 2.51 -2.70 11.57
CA GLU A 18 3.33 -1.66 12.17
C GLU A 18 4.46 -2.25 13.04
N GLY A 19 5.67 -1.69 12.90
CA GLY A 19 6.86 -2.14 13.63
C GLY A 19 7.44 -3.47 13.14
N THR A 20 6.96 -4.02 12.02
CA THR A 20 7.45 -5.27 11.43
C THR A 20 7.67 -5.13 9.92
N LYS A 21 8.18 -6.18 9.27
CA LYS A 21 8.22 -6.32 7.81
C LYS A 21 7.11 -7.22 7.25
N ARG A 22 6.14 -7.61 8.08
CA ARG A 22 5.09 -8.55 7.68
C ARG A 22 4.03 -7.84 6.84
N VAL A 23 4.01 -8.11 5.54
CA VAL A 23 2.95 -7.64 4.65
C VAL A 23 1.71 -8.49 4.88
N VAL A 24 0.59 -7.84 5.23
CA VAL A 24 -0.69 -8.51 5.46
C VAL A 24 -1.61 -8.47 4.23
N MET A 25 -1.33 -7.56 3.31
CA MET A 25 -2.10 -7.35 2.10
C MET A 25 -1.27 -6.56 1.09
N SER A 26 -1.41 -6.92 -0.18
CA SER A 26 -0.97 -6.11 -1.31
C SER A 26 -2.14 -5.92 -2.28
N ALA A 27 -2.13 -4.81 -3.01
CA ALA A 27 -3.14 -4.52 -4.01
C ALA A 27 -2.50 -3.76 -5.19
N TYR A 28 -2.66 -4.31 -6.38
CA TYR A 28 -2.41 -3.58 -7.62
C TYR A 28 -3.64 -2.74 -7.97
N ILE A 29 -3.43 -1.48 -8.30
CA ILE A 29 -4.49 -0.52 -8.63
C ILE A 29 -4.08 0.21 -9.91
N ALA A 30 -4.95 0.19 -10.91
CA ALA A 30 -4.72 0.96 -12.12
C ALA A 30 -4.76 2.48 -11.83
N GLY A 31 -3.99 3.27 -12.58
CA GLY A 31 -4.02 4.73 -12.44
C GLY A 31 -5.41 5.31 -12.68
N GLY A 32 -5.83 6.25 -11.83
CA GLY A 32 -7.13 6.93 -11.90
C GLY A 32 -8.29 6.12 -11.34
N ASP A 33 -8.02 4.95 -10.74
CA ASP A 33 -9.05 4.06 -10.21
C ASP A 33 -9.26 4.27 -8.70
N THR A 34 -10.38 3.75 -8.20
CA THR A 34 -10.72 3.72 -6.78
C THR A 34 -11.07 2.31 -6.35
N GLN A 35 -10.39 1.81 -5.32
CA GLN A 35 -10.57 0.46 -4.80
C GLN A 35 -10.98 0.47 -3.32
N GLU A 36 -11.87 -0.45 -2.97
CA GLU A 36 -12.27 -0.72 -1.59
C GLU A 36 -11.64 -2.03 -1.10
N LEU A 37 -10.71 -1.92 -0.17
CA LEU A 37 -9.95 -3.03 0.38
C LEU A 37 -10.48 -3.42 1.77
N LYS A 38 -10.74 -4.72 1.96
CA LYS A 38 -11.16 -5.30 3.25
C LYS A 38 -9.94 -5.53 4.15
N VAL A 39 -9.51 -4.47 4.82
CA VAL A 39 -8.31 -4.51 5.68
C VAL A 39 -8.62 -5.17 7.03
N PRO A 40 -7.81 -6.13 7.51
CA PRO A 40 -7.97 -6.70 8.85
C PRO A 40 -7.83 -5.63 9.96
N LEU A 41 -8.32 -5.94 11.15
CA LEU A 41 -8.12 -5.07 12.32
C LEU A 41 -6.65 -5.10 12.76
N GLY A 42 -6.12 -3.93 13.12
CA GLY A 42 -4.73 -3.76 13.53
C GLY A 42 -4.18 -2.40 13.13
N THR A 43 -2.90 -2.17 13.44
CA THR A 43 -2.17 -0.98 13.03
C THR A 43 -1.16 -1.33 11.94
N TYR A 44 -1.15 -0.51 10.89
CA TYR A 44 -0.33 -0.74 9.72
C TYR A 44 0.42 0.50 9.29
N THR A 45 1.51 0.26 8.58
CA THR A 45 2.23 1.22 7.77
C THR A 45 1.91 0.92 6.30
N ILE A 46 1.63 1.95 5.53
CA ILE A 46 1.25 1.81 4.12
C ILE A 46 2.44 2.22 3.26
N TYR A 47 2.85 1.31 2.39
CA TYR A 47 3.86 1.54 1.36
C TYR A 47 3.17 1.53 0.00
N TYR A 48 3.66 2.32 -0.92
CA TYR A 48 3.24 2.24 -2.31
C TYR A 48 4.42 2.35 -3.28
N ALA A 49 4.25 1.68 -4.40
CA ALA A 49 5.04 1.91 -5.60
C ALA A 49 4.14 2.52 -6.66
N GLU A 50 4.67 3.45 -7.46
CA GLU A 50 4.02 4.00 -8.65
C GLU A 50 4.90 3.79 -9.88
N GLY A 51 4.31 3.37 -10.99
CA GLY A 51 4.99 3.27 -12.28
C GLY A 51 4.11 2.68 -13.38
N GLU A 52 4.67 2.51 -14.58
CA GLU A 52 3.87 2.16 -15.75
C GLU A 52 3.76 0.64 -15.99
N VAL A 53 4.89 -0.07 -15.95
CA VAL A 53 5.01 -1.46 -16.41
C VAL A 53 5.07 -2.42 -15.23
N TRP A 54 4.04 -3.26 -15.04
CA TRP A 54 4.04 -4.23 -13.95
C TRP A 54 5.12 -5.33 -14.12
N CYS A 55 6.02 -5.42 -13.14
CA CYS A 55 7.12 -6.38 -13.07
C CYS A 55 6.98 -7.39 -11.91
N GLY A 56 5.86 -7.37 -11.20
CA GLY A 56 5.58 -8.29 -10.09
C GLY A 56 5.82 -7.68 -8.70
N GLU A 57 5.51 -8.45 -7.67
CA GLU A 57 5.47 -8.04 -6.27
C GLU A 57 6.77 -7.44 -5.70
N LYS A 58 7.93 -8.00 -6.09
CA LYS A 58 9.26 -7.54 -5.63
C LYS A 58 9.76 -6.33 -6.41
N ALA A 59 9.64 -6.40 -7.74
CA ALA A 59 10.20 -5.40 -8.64
C ALA A 59 9.24 -4.23 -8.92
N ALA A 60 7.97 -4.34 -8.49
CA ALA A 60 6.89 -3.38 -8.74
C ALA A 60 6.81 -2.96 -10.21
N PHE A 61 7.36 -1.80 -10.56
CA PHE A 61 7.34 -1.26 -11.93
C PHE A 61 8.71 -1.18 -12.62
N GLY A 62 9.71 -1.88 -12.05
CA GLY A 62 11.09 -1.89 -12.54
C GLY A 62 11.95 -0.79 -11.91
N ARG A 63 13.27 -0.96 -11.97
CA ARG A 63 14.22 -0.18 -11.17
C ARG A 63 14.23 1.32 -11.48
N ASP A 64 14.23 1.68 -12.76
CA ASP A 64 14.49 3.05 -13.19
C ASP A 64 13.22 3.93 -13.30
N ASN A 65 12.03 3.33 -13.21
CA ASN A 65 10.74 3.99 -13.42
C ASN A 65 9.72 3.70 -12.31
N THR A 66 10.20 3.37 -11.10
CA THR A 66 9.32 3.18 -9.94
C THR A 66 9.57 4.25 -8.89
N HIS A 67 8.53 4.99 -8.53
CA HIS A 67 8.53 5.83 -7.34
C HIS A 67 8.13 4.97 -6.14
N LEU A 68 8.94 4.95 -5.08
CA LEU A 68 8.76 4.12 -3.90
C LEU A 68 8.61 4.98 -2.66
N GLU A 69 7.48 4.87 -1.99
CA GLU A 69 7.08 5.78 -0.93
C GLU A 69 6.39 5.04 0.22
N ARG A 70 6.49 5.60 1.41
CA ARG A 70 5.77 5.17 2.61
C ARG A 70 4.97 6.33 3.15
N LEU A 71 3.69 6.11 3.43
CA LEU A 71 2.86 7.12 4.08
C LEU A 71 3.29 7.32 5.54
N VAL A 72 3.53 8.56 5.92
CA VAL A 72 3.91 8.94 7.28
C VAL A 72 2.70 8.87 8.19
N GLY A 73 2.80 8.08 9.25
CA GLY A 73 1.76 7.90 10.25
C GLY A 73 1.41 6.43 10.50
N SER A 74 0.53 6.21 11.46
CA SER A 74 0.05 4.89 11.88
C SER A 74 -1.42 4.73 11.50
N PHE A 75 -1.73 3.72 10.68
CA PHE A 75 -3.08 3.49 10.18
C PHE A 75 -3.75 2.38 10.98
N GLN A 76 -4.49 2.78 12.02
CA GLN A 76 -5.18 1.86 12.91
C GLN A 76 -6.62 1.57 12.43
N PHE A 77 -6.88 0.33 12.05
CA PHE A 77 -8.21 -0.17 11.71
C PHE A 77 -8.82 -0.84 12.93
N THR A 78 -9.95 -0.30 13.39
CA THR A 78 -10.62 -0.74 14.62
C THR A 78 -12.06 -1.14 14.33
N ARG A 79 -12.68 -1.80 15.31
CA ARG A 79 -14.10 -2.07 15.31
C ARG A 79 -14.65 -1.78 16.69
N ASP A 80 -15.77 -1.07 16.73
CA ASP A 80 -16.51 -0.77 17.94
C ASP A 80 -18.00 -1.13 17.78
N ALA A 81 -18.85 -0.57 18.64
CA ALA A 81 -20.30 -0.81 18.61
C ALA A 81 -20.98 -0.19 17.38
N GLU A 82 -20.40 0.87 16.79
CA GLU A 82 -20.94 1.57 15.62
C GLU A 82 -20.49 0.93 14.32
N GLY A 83 -19.37 0.21 14.34
CA GLY A 83 -18.97 -0.65 13.24
C GLY A 83 -17.48 -0.66 13.00
N TYR A 84 -17.10 -0.76 11.72
CA TYR A 84 -15.71 -0.80 11.29
C TYR A 84 -15.19 0.62 11.03
N ASN A 85 -14.09 0.98 11.67
CA ASN A 85 -13.40 2.25 11.45
C ASN A 85 -12.16 2.02 10.59
N GLY A 86 -12.03 2.80 9.52
CA GLY A 86 -10.88 2.73 8.62
C GLY A 86 -10.67 4.03 7.87
N PHE A 87 -9.79 3.99 6.87
CA PHE A 87 -9.32 5.20 6.18
C PHE A 87 -9.85 5.32 4.75
N VAL A 88 -10.03 6.57 4.34
CA VAL A 88 -10.16 7.00 2.94
C VAL A 88 -8.85 7.70 2.58
N ILE A 89 -8.15 7.21 1.56
CA ILE A 89 -6.83 7.69 1.15
C ILE A 89 -6.90 8.15 -0.31
N GLU A 90 -6.42 9.36 -0.57
CA GLU A 90 -6.22 9.90 -1.91
C GLU A 90 -4.73 10.10 -2.15
N LEU A 91 -4.13 9.39 -3.11
CA LEU A 91 -2.70 9.51 -3.43
C LEU A 91 -2.37 10.66 -4.37
N THR A 92 -3.34 11.54 -4.65
CA THR A 92 -3.08 12.74 -5.45
C THR A 92 -2.20 13.71 -4.65
N GLN A 93 -0.98 13.97 -5.13
CA GLN A 93 -0.09 14.95 -4.50
C GLN A 93 -0.75 16.34 -4.49
N ARG A 94 -0.79 16.97 -3.30
CA ARG A 94 -1.33 18.32 -3.11
C ARG A 94 -0.41 19.14 -2.21
N VAL A 95 -0.15 20.38 -2.62
CA VAL A 95 0.46 21.38 -1.73
C VAL A 95 -0.50 21.61 -0.56
N ASN A 96 -0.01 21.49 0.68
CA ASN A 96 -0.81 21.50 1.92
C ASN A 96 -1.78 20.31 2.09
N GLY A 97 -1.47 19.15 1.50
CA GLY A 97 -2.13 17.89 1.85
C GLY A 97 -1.90 17.52 3.33
N ASN A 98 -2.81 16.72 3.89
CA ASN A 98 -2.71 16.22 5.27
C ASN A 98 -2.00 14.86 5.36
N LEU A 99 -1.61 14.28 4.22
CA LEU A 99 -0.98 12.98 4.11
C LEU A 99 0.43 13.16 3.56
N ASN A 100 1.42 13.02 4.43
CA ASN A 100 2.83 13.07 4.06
C ASN A 100 3.32 11.67 3.66
N SER A 101 4.34 11.63 2.80
CA SER A 101 5.08 10.41 2.49
C SER A 101 6.58 10.64 2.55
N GLU A 102 7.33 9.55 2.69
CA GLU A 102 8.78 9.51 2.66
C GLU A 102 9.24 8.46 1.65
N GLU A 103 10.29 8.81 0.90
CA GLU A 103 10.92 7.91 -0.05
C GLU A 103 11.44 6.63 0.63
N VAL A 104 11.31 5.50 -0.05
CA VAL A 104 11.72 4.18 0.43
C VAL A 104 12.76 3.60 -0.52
N SER A 105 13.81 3.01 0.03
CA SER A 105 14.83 2.35 -0.79
C SER A 105 14.27 1.12 -1.52
N GLU A 106 14.78 0.82 -2.71
CA GLU A 106 14.43 -0.38 -3.46
C GLU A 106 14.61 -1.66 -2.62
N THR A 107 15.72 -1.74 -1.87
CA THR A 107 16.02 -2.88 -1.00
C THR A 107 14.92 -3.06 0.03
N ASP A 108 14.57 -2.01 0.76
CA ASP A 108 13.54 -2.08 1.81
C ASP A 108 12.17 -2.45 1.21
N PHE A 109 11.80 -1.87 0.07
CA PHE A 109 10.52 -2.17 -0.57
C PHE A 109 10.45 -3.62 -1.10
N SER A 110 11.56 -4.12 -1.65
CA SER A 110 11.62 -5.47 -2.23
C SER A 110 11.55 -6.59 -1.19
N GLU A 111 11.93 -6.30 0.06
CA GLU A 111 11.80 -7.22 1.20
C GLU A 111 10.37 -7.31 1.74
N LEU A 112 9.54 -6.30 1.45
CA LEU A 112 8.13 -6.29 1.82
C LEU A 112 7.31 -7.12 0.83
N VAL A 113 7.45 -8.43 0.84
CA VAL A 113 6.55 -9.33 0.11
C VAL A 113 5.59 -10.02 1.09
N PRO A 114 4.32 -10.26 0.73
CA PRO A 114 3.45 -11.15 1.48
C PRO A 114 4.13 -12.48 1.71
N ASP A 115 3.95 -13.03 2.90
CA ASP A 115 4.22 -14.44 3.13
C ASP A 115 3.44 -15.20 2.05
N GLU A 116 4.11 -15.99 1.19
CA GLU A 116 3.38 -16.80 0.22
C GLU A 116 2.33 -17.61 0.98
N PRO A 117 1.09 -17.72 0.46
CA PRO A 117 0.13 -18.61 1.08
C PRO A 117 0.79 -19.98 1.12
N SER A 118 1.13 -20.43 2.33
CA SER A 118 1.60 -21.77 2.58
C SER A 118 0.70 -22.69 1.78
N ASN A 119 1.26 -23.33 0.74
CA ASN A 119 0.55 -24.28 -0.08
C ASN A 119 0.04 -25.39 0.84
N VAL A 120 -1.17 -25.21 1.39
CA VAL A 120 -1.93 -26.30 2.00
C VAL A 120 -2.44 -27.07 0.79
N HIS A 121 -1.58 -27.94 0.26
CA HIS A 121 -2.01 -29.04 -0.58
C HIS A 121 -3.03 -29.84 0.24
N ARG A 122 -4.29 -29.74 -0.18
CA ARG A 122 -5.33 -30.73 0.14
C ARG A 122 -5.15 -31.94 -0.76
#